data_AF-A0A4Q9DI13-F1
#
_entry.id   AF-A0A4Q9DI13-F1
#
_cell.length_a   1.000
_cell.length_b   1.000
_cell.length_c   1.000
_cell.angle_alpha   90.00
_cell.angle_beta   90.00
_cell.angle_gamma   90.00
#
_symmetry.space_group_name_H-M   'P 1'
#
loop_
_entity.id
_entity.type
_entity.pdbx_description
1 polymer ?
#
loop_
_entity_poly.entity_id
_entity_poly.type
_entity_poly.pdbx_seq_one_letter_code
_entity_poly.pdbx_strand_id
1 'polypeptide(L)'
;MAFPKMIKIRQRFEAPSIGHIGQTVEEQINKPEIASRIRPGMRIAITAGSRGIANIADIIAGVVRELKRHGAVPFIIPAMGSHGGATAEGQVEVLESLGVTEAYCGAPIFSSMETVQLGTTPGGMAVFMDKYAYEADGVVLVGRIKLHTDFKSPVGLESGLVKMAAIGLGKHRQALLLHSYGVHGIRDIMPEVGKVVIGSGRILFGVGVVENASEQTALLEAIEPERIVAREQELLKRSAEFYPKLPVSDLDVLIVDQIGKNYSGTGLDTNIIGRMRIQGTPEPESPRIKYVIACDLSHESHGNALGIGLADLTTVRLTSKIDRRITNENVITSSFLQRASVPITLDNDREALSAALRANWNVAEERARVIRIFSTLHLEHMYVSEVVYEEIRSLPGISAEGEWVPLSFDREGNLPPF
;
A
#
# COMPACT_ATOMS: atom_id res chain seq x y z
N MET A 1 21.47 -19.21 27.81
CA MET A 1 20.61 -18.87 26.67
C MET A 1 21.43 -19.10 25.43
N ALA A 2 20.97 -19.97 24.54
CA ALA A 2 21.64 -20.22 23.28
C ALA A 2 20.66 -19.90 22.14
N PHE A 3 21.13 -19.08 21.21
CA PHE A 3 20.33 -18.62 20.09
C PHE A 3 20.42 -19.62 18.93
N PRO A 4 19.39 -19.71 18.07
CA PRO A 4 19.48 -20.54 16.88
C PRO A 4 20.61 -20.06 15.98
N LYS A 5 21.26 -20.99 15.27
CA LYS A 5 22.13 -20.62 14.14
C LYS A 5 21.26 -20.10 13.01
N MET A 6 21.78 -19.09 12.32
CA MET A 6 21.11 -18.43 11.23
C MET A 6 21.90 -18.62 9.93
N ILE A 7 21.21 -18.65 8.81
CA ILE A 7 21.83 -18.58 7.49
C ILE A 7 21.18 -17.44 6.72
N LYS A 8 21.99 -16.67 5.98
CA LYS A 8 21.45 -15.67 5.06
C LYS A 8 20.92 -16.40 3.84
N ILE A 9 19.73 -16.04 3.41
CA ILE A 9 19.12 -16.55 2.18
C ILE A 9 18.72 -15.40 1.28
N ARG A 10 18.61 -15.72 0.00
CA ARG A 10 17.92 -14.91 -0.99
C ARG A 10 16.61 -15.58 -1.38
N GLN A 11 15.53 -14.82 -1.35
CA GLN A 11 14.22 -15.15 -1.85
C GLN A 11 13.94 -14.33 -3.11
N ARG A 12 13.89 -15.00 -4.26
CA ARG A 12 13.53 -14.40 -5.54
C ARG A 12 12.02 -14.41 -5.72
N PHE A 13 11.45 -13.23 -5.96
CA PHE A 13 10.05 -13.07 -6.33
C PHE A 13 9.89 -13.07 -7.86
N GLU A 14 8.74 -13.53 -8.35
CA GLU A 14 8.33 -13.23 -9.71
C GLU A 14 8.05 -11.73 -9.83
N ALA A 15 8.84 -11.05 -10.66
CA ALA A 15 8.77 -9.61 -10.85
C ALA A 15 8.54 -9.27 -12.33
N PRO A 16 7.38 -9.64 -12.93
CA PRO A 16 7.06 -9.20 -14.28
C PRO A 16 7.02 -7.67 -14.32
N SER A 17 7.59 -7.07 -15.35
CA SER A 17 7.61 -5.62 -15.53
C SER A 17 7.37 -5.24 -16.97
N ILE A 18 6.66 -4.13 -17.17
CA ILE A 18 6.41 -3.53 -18.48
C ILE A 18 7.58 -2.61 -18.81
N GLY A 19 8.32 -2.93 -19.88
CA GLY A 19 9.48 -2.15 -20.31
C GLY A 19 9.14 -0.84 -21.06
N HIS A 20 7.97 -0.77 -21.70
CA HIS A 20 7.58 0.36 -22.56
C HIS A 20 6.19 0.91 -22.17
N ILE A 21 6.14 1.63 -21.05
CA ILE A 21 4.90 2.19 -20.49
C ILE A 21 4.09 2.99 -21.51
N GLY A 22 4.74 3.90 -22.24
CA GLY A 22 4.05 4.75 -23.22
C GLY A 22 3.39 3.95 -24.36
N GLN A 23 4.05 2.89 -24.85
CA GLN A 23 3.49 2.01 -25.87
C GLN A 23 2.34 1.18 -25.31
N THR A 24 2.46 0.63 -24.09
CA THR A 24 1.37 -0.13 -23.49
C THR A 24 0.14 0.75 -23.26
N VAL A 25 0.29 2.00 -22.82
CA VAL A 25 -0.83 2.94 -22.70
C VAL A 25 -1.51 3.17 -24.06
N GLU A 26 -0.72 3.37 -25.12
CA GLU A 26 -1.22 3.50 -26.50
C GLU A 26 -2.03 2.27 -26.93
N GLU A 27 -1.48 1.08 -26.76
CA GLU A 27 -2.17 -0.17 -27.10
C GLU A 27 -3.48 -0.36 -26.31
N GLN A 28 -3.47 -0.02 -25.02
CA GLN A 28 -4.65 -0.16 -24.17
C GLN A 28 -5.76 0.84 -24.53
N ILE A 29 -5.43 2.09 -24.82
CA ILE A 29 -6.42 3.12 -25.18
C ILE A 29 -6.97 2.91 -26.59
N ASN A 30 -6.16 2.38 -27.51
CA ASN A 30 -6.58 2.11 -28.89
C ASN A 30 -7.38 0.81 -29.07
N LYS A 31 -7.66 0.06 -27.99
CA LYS A 31 -8.63 -1.03 -28.05
C LYS A 31 -10.00 -0.50 -28.48
N PRO A 32 -10.71 -1.17 -29.43
CA PRO A 32 -11.97 -0.65 -29.98
C PRO A 32 -13.01 -0.26 -28.91
N GLU A 33 -13.12 -1.06 -27.85
CA GLU A 33 -14.05 -0.88 -26.74
C GLU A 33 -13.73 0.33 -25.84
N ILE A 34 -12.48 0.81 -25.88
CA ILE A 34 -12.04 2.02 -25.17
C ILE A 34 -12.07 3.23 -26.13
N ALA A 35 -11.44 3.11 -27.29
CA ALA A 35 -11.31 4.19 -28.27
C ALA A 35 -12.66 4.74 -28.73
N SER A 36 -13.68 3.87 -28.90
CA SER A 36 -15.03 4.27 -29.32
C SER A 36 -15.75 5.19 -28.31
N ARG A 37 -15.25 5.30 -27.08
CA ARG A 37 -15.80 6.18 -26.03
C ARG A 37 -15.22 7.59 -26.07
N ILE A 38 -14.16 7.81 -26.84
CA ILE A 38 -13.49 9.11 -26.97
C ILE A 38 -13.98 9.78 -28.26
N ARG A 39 -14.45 11.03 -28.15
CA ARG A 39 -14.88 11.83 -29.30
C ARG A 39 -14.04 13.10 -29.42
N PRO A 40 -13.71 13.54 -30.64
CA PRO A 40 -13.04 14.82 -30.85
C PRO A 40 -13.78 15.97 -30.16
N GLY A 41 -13.03 16.85 -29.51
CA GLY A 41 -13.53 18.00 -28.77
C GLY A 41 -13.97 17.74 -27.33
N MET A 42 -14.08 16.47 -26.89
CA MET A 42 -14.43 16.16 -25.50
C MET A 42 -13.42 16.75 -24.52
N ARG A 43 -13.90 17.45 -23.49
CA ARG A 43 -13.11 17.80 -22.32
C ARG A 43 -13.08 16.62 -21.38
N ILE A 44 -11.91 16.02 -21.18
CA ILE A 44 -11.77 14.77 -20.42
C ILE A 44 -10.90 14.99 -19.18
N ALA A 45 -11.45 14.71 -18.00
CA ALA A 45 -10.72 14.77 -16.75
C ALA A 45 -9.94 13.46 -16.53
N ILE A 46 -8.68 13.55 -16.09
CA ILE A 46 -7.84 12.40 -15.73
C ILE A 46 -7.53 12.48 -14.24
N THR A 47 -7.90 11.46 -13.47
CA THR A 47 -7.63 11.46 -12.03
C THR A 47 -6.15 11.19 -11.75
N ALA A 48 -5.55 11.94 -10.82
CA ALA A 48 -4.21 11.67 -10.30
C ALA A 48 -4.25 11.54 -8.77
N GLY A 49 -3.81 10.39 -8.26
CA GLY A 49 -3.77 10.10 -6.82
C GLY A 49 -2.49 10.62 -6.14
N SER A 50 -2.41 10.43 -4.81
CA SER A 50 -1.28 10.87 -3.97
C SER A 50 -0.21 9.82 -3.74
N ARG A 51 -0.28 8.67 -4.42
CA ARG A 51 0.59 7.53 -4.14
C ARG A 51 1.76 7.51 -5.12
N GLY A 52 2.96 7.25 -4.61
CA GLY A 52 4.08 6.76 -5.41
C GLY A 52 3.65 5.46 -6.06
N ILE A 53 3.43 5.53 -7.38
CA ILE A 53 3.19 4.40 -8.27
C ILE A 53 4.31 4.49 -9.31
N ALA A 54 4.97 3.38 -9.57
CA ALA A 54 6.01 3.30 -10.59
C ALA A 54 5.48 3.86 -11.92
N ASN A 55 6.24 4.76 -12.51
CA ASN A 55 5.96 5.36 -13.81
C ASN A 55 4.63 6.16 -13.85
N ILE A 56 4.09 6.62 -12.73
CA ILE A 56 2.78 7.32 -12.72
C ILE A 56 2.75 8.54 -13.64
N ALA A 57 3.83 9.33 -13.66
CA ALA A 57 3.96 10.48 -14.54
C ALA A 57 3.94 10.05 -16.01
N ASP A 58 4.69 9.00 -16.39
CA ASP A 58 4.70 8.44 -17.75
C ASP A 58 3.32 7.88 -18.15
N ILE A 59 2.64 7.21 -17.23
CA ILE A 59 1.29 6.66 -17.46
C ILE A 59 0.32 7.81 -17.74
N ILE A 60 0.28 8.83 -16.89
CA ILE A 60 -0.62 9.99 -17.07
C ILE A 60 -0.26 10.75 -18.35
N ALA A 61 1.03 11.00 -18.61
CA ALA A 61 1.48 11.65 -19.84
C ALA A 61 1.10 10.84 -21.09
N GLY A 62 1.19 9.50 -21.00
CA GLY A 62 0.71 8.58 -22.04
C GLY A 62 -0.79 8.72 -22.29
N VAL A 63 -1.60 8.72 -21.22
CA VAL A 63 -3.05 8.88 -21.33
C VAL A 63 -3.39 10.23 -21.96
N VAL A 64 -2.76 11.33 -21.50
CA VAL A 64 -2.94 12.66 -22.08
C VAL A 64 -2.63 12.66 -23.58
N ARG A 65 -1.48 12.08 -23.98
CA ARG A 65 -1.05 12.04 -25.38
C ARG A 65 -2.06 11.29 -26.26
N GLU A 66 -2.54 10.14 -25.82
CA GLU A 66 -3.51 9.36 -26.61
C GLU A 66 -4.87 10.05 -26.68
N LEU A 67 -5.37 10.61 -25.59
CA LEU A 67 -6.61 11.39 -25.62
C LEU A 67 -6.52 12.55 -26.63
N LYS A 68 -5.38 13.24 -26.69
CA LYS A 68 -5.13 14.29 -27.70
C LYS A 68 -5.06 13.75 -29.13
N ARG A 69 -4.47 12.57 -29.35
CA ARG A 69 -4.45 11.91 -30.67
C ARG A 69 -5.86 11.57 -31.16
N HIS A 70 -6.76 11.21 -30.25
CA HIS A 70 -8.20 11.04 -30.51
C HIS A 70 -8.98 12.37 -30.60
N GLY A 71 -8.30 13.51 -30.54
CA GLY A 71 -8.88 14.84 -30.70
C GLY A 71 -9.56 15.41 -29.46
N ALA A 72 -9.41 14.79 -28.29
CA ALA A 72 -9.96 15.30 -27.03
C ALA A 72 -9.07 16.39 -26.41
N VAL A 73 -9.62 17.09 -25.41
CA VAL A 73 -8.97 18.16 -24.65
C VAL A 73 -8.82 17.69 -23.18
N PRO A 74 -7.75 16.95 -22.86
CA PRO A 74 -7.56 16.40 -21.53
C PRO A 74 -7.07 17.44 -20.52
N PHE A 75 -7.44 17.26 -19.26
CA PHE A 75 -6.88 17.95 -18.11
C PHE A 75 -6.78 17.00 -16.91
N ILE A 76 -5.87 17.29 -16.00
CA ILE A 76 -5.60 16.46 -14.83
C ILE A 76 -6.32 17.05 -13.63
N ILE A 77 -6.91 16.19 -12.79
CA ILE A 77 -7.48 16.59 -11.50
C ILE A 77 -6.83 15.80 -10.36
N PRO A 78 -6.41 16.46 -9.27
CA PRO A 78 -6.01 15.75 -8.06
C PRO A 78 -7.22 15.01 -7.46
N ALA A 79 -7.09 13.70 -7.27
CA ALA A 79 -8.15 12.81 -6.80
C ALA A 79 -7.62 11.97 -5.63
N MET A 80 -7.39 12.63 -4.49
CA MET A 80 -6.64 12.06 -3.37
C MET A 80 -7.30 12.21 -2.00
N GLY A 81 -8.61 12.48 -1.96
CA GLY A 81 -9.37 12.59 -0.72
C GLY A 81 -8.86 13.72 0.17
N SER A 82 -8.39 13.39 1.37
CA SER A 82 -7.88 14.33 2.39
C SER A 82 -6.38 14.66 2.27
N HIS A 83 -5.65 14.03 1.32
CA HIS A 83 -4.22 14.29 1.15
C HIS A 83 -3.95 15.73 0.69
N GLY A 84 -2.70 16.20 0.83
CA GLY A 84 -2.32 17.58 0.49
C GLY A 84 -2.97 18.63 1.41
N GLY A 85 -3.21 18.24 2.68
CA GLY A 85 -3.92 19.09 3.65
C GLY A 85 -5.38 19.38 3.30
N ALA A 86 -5.97 18.66 2.33
CA ALA A 86 -7.28 18.96 1.76
C ALA A 86 -7.41 20.40 1.23
N THR A 87 -6.33 20.93 0.66
CA THR A 87 -6.29 22.24 -0.03
C THR A 87 -6.02 22.05 -1.52
N ALA A 88 -6.38 23.02 -2.35
CA ALA A 88 -6.12 22.93 -3.77
C ALA A 88 -4.61 22.93 -4.06
N GLU A 89 -3.88 23.83 -3.39
CA GLU A 89 -2.45 24.06 -3.52
C GLU A 89 -1.67 22.84 -3.01
N GLY A 90 -1.97 22.36 -1.81
CA GLY A 90 -1.27 21.22 -1.23
C GLY A 90 -1.51 19.91 -2.01
N GLN A 91 -2.65 19.76 -2.70
CA GLN A 91 -2.83 18.62 -3.61
C GLN A 91 -2.02 18.73 -4.90
N VAL A 92 -1.77 19.94 -5.40
CA VAL A 92 -0.86 20.17 -6.53
C VAL A 92 0.58 19.86 -6.13
N GLU A 93 1.04 20.36 -4.98
CA GLU A 93 2.39 20.06 -4.46
C GLU A 93 2.64 18.54 -4.35
N VAL A 94 1.63 17.78 -3.92
CA VAL A 94 1.71 16.32 -3.88
C VAL A 94 1.89 15.73 -5.29
N LEU A 95 1.14 16.19 -6.29
CA LEU A 95 1.31 15.71 -7.67
C LEU A 95 2.70 16.04 -8.23
N GLU A 96 3.19 17.25 -7.99
CA GLU A 96 4.52 17.67 -8.45
C GLU A 96 5.63 16.82 -7.83
N SER A 97 5.51 16.46 -6.55
CA SER A 97 6.45 15.55 -5.88
C SER A 97 6.49 14.14 -6.49
N LEU A 98 5.44 13.75 -7.23
CA LEU A 98 5.33 12.48 -7.96
C LEU A 98 5.76 12.61 -9.43
N GLY A 99 6.24 13.78 -9.85
CA GLY A 99 6.59 14.09 -11.25
C GLY A 99 5.39 14.40 -12.14
N VAL A 100 4.18 14.45 -11.59
CA VAL A 100 2.95 14.78 -12.33
C VAL A 100 2.82 16.30 -12.40
N THR A 101 3.43 16.90 -13.43
CA THR A 101 3.42 18.35 -13.67
C THR A 101 2.74 18.68 -15.00
N GLU A 102 2.21 19.89 -15.13
CA GLU A 102 1.59 20.33 -16.39
C GLU A 102 2.55 20.24 -17.58
N ALA A 103 3.81 20.64 -17.36
CA ALA A 103 4.86 20.63 -18.38
C ALA A 103 5.20 19.21 -18.85
N TYR A 104 5.37 18.28 -17.90
CA TYR A 104 5.75 16.90 -18.21
C TYR A 104 4.59 16.11 -18.83
N CYS A 105 3.39 16.20 -18.24
CA CYS A 105 2.22 15.49 -18.74
C CYS A 105 1.60 16.17 -19.97
N GLY A 106 1.91 17.44 -20.21
CA GLY A 106 1.39 18.22 -21.33
C GLY A 106 -0.10 18.57 -21.20
N ALA A 107 -0.67 18.59 -20.00
CA ALA A 107 -2.07 18.95 -19.76
C ALA A 107 -2.18 19.82 -18.49
N PRO A 108 -3.14 20.76 -18.44
CA PRO A 108 -3.31 21.60 -17.26
C PRO A 108 -3.81 20.77 -16.06
N ILE A 109 -3.44 21.20 -14.85
CA ILE A 109 -3.91 20.63 -13.59
C ILE A 109 -4.98 21.56 -13.01
N PHE A 110 -6.21 21.04 -12.87
CA PHE A 110 -7.29 21.76 -12.21
C PHE A 110 -7.51 21.18 -10.81
N SER A 111 -7.16 21.98 -9.79
CA SER A 111 -7.29 21.59 -8.39
C SER A 111 -8.36 22.43 -7.68
N SER A 112 -9.29 21.74 -7.04
CA SER A 112 -10.33 22.34 -6.19
C SER A 112 -10.86 21.29 -5.21
N MET A 113 -11.42 21.77 -4.10
CA MET A 113 -12.17 20.96 -3.13
C MET A 113 -13.69 20.99 -3.38
N GLU A 114 -14.16 21.75 -4.38
CA GLU A 114 -15.58 21.81 -4.73
C GLU A 114 -16.08 20.46 -5.26
N THR A 115 -17.24 20.04 -4.75
CA THR A 115 -17.90 18.79 -5.13
C THR A 115 -19.36 19.00 -5.42
N VAL A 116 -19.90 18.24 -6.37
CA VAL A 116 -21.33 18.14 -6.68
C VAL A 116 -21.88 16.82 -6.12
N GLN A 117 -23.08 16.83 -5.56
CA GLN A 117 -23.76 15.60 -5.17
C GLN A 117 -24.29 14.89 -6.40
N LEU A 118 -23.76 13.71 -6.69
CA LEU A 118 -24.08 12.90 -7.86
C LEU A 118 -25.31 12.00 -7.62
N GLY A 119 -25.54 11.60 -6.38
CA GLY A 119 -26.66 10.72 -6.01
C GLY A 119 -26.54 10.23 -4.57
N THR A 120 -27.13 9.07 -4.31
CA THR A 120 -27.08 8.37 -3.02
C THR A 120 -26.87 6.87 -3.21
N THR A 121 -26.15 6.23 -2.30
CA THR A 121 -26.05 4.75 -2.26
C THR A 121 -27.38 4.12 -1.84
N PRO A 122 -27.58 2.80 -2.04
CA PRO A 122 -28.76 2.11 -1.53
C PRO A 122 -28.97 2.27 -0.01
N GLY A 123 -27.88 2.43 0.75
CA GLY A 123 -27.91 2.71 2.19
C GLY A 123 -28.16 4.18 2.55
N GLY A 124 -28.48 5.04 1.57
CA GLY A 124 -28.81 6.45 1.79
C GLY A 124 -27.61 7.39 1.96
N MET A 125 -26.37 6.90 1.79
CA MET A 125 -25.19 7.75 1.88
C MET A 125 -25.09 8.65 0.65
N ALA A 126 -24.95 9.96 0.85
CA ALA A 126 -24.70 10.89 -0.25
C ALA A 126 -23.39 10.58 -0.98
N VAL A 127 -23.43 10.65 -2.30
CA VAL A 127 -22.30 10.41 -3.21
C VAL A 127 -21.90 11.73 -3.85
N PHE A 128 -20.64 12.11 -3.69
CA PHE A 128 -20.08 13.35 -4.22
C PHE A 128 -19.06 13.08 -5.32
N MET A 129 -18.90 14.04 -6.23
CA MET A 129 -17.92 14.03 -7.30
C MET A 129 -17.30 15.41 -7.46
N ASP A 130 -16.00 15.47 -7.75
CA ASP A 130 -15.26 16.69 -8.09
C ASP A 130 -16.01 17.49 -9.16
N LYS A 131 -16.12 18.80 -8.94
CA LYS A 131 -16.91 19.66 -9.82
C LYS A 131 -16.35 19.72 -11.25
N TYR A 132 -15.03 19.78 -11.42
CA TYR A 132 -14.43 19.78 -12.76
C TYR A 132 -14.67 18.44 -13.48
N ALA A 133 -14.60 17.32 -12.76
CA ALA A 133 -14.93 16.01 -13.28
C ALA A 133 -16.41 15.91 -13.68
N TYR A 134 -17.30 16.48 -12.87
CA TYR A 134 -18.74 16.51 -13.12
C TYR A 134 -19.11 17.36 -14.35
N GLU A 135 -18.42 18.48 -14.54
CA GLU A 135 -18.60 19.40 -15.68
C GLU A 135 -17.88 18.96 -16.96
N ALA A 136 -17.03 17.93 -16.87
CA ALA A 136 -16.36 17.34 -18.03
C ALA A 136 -17.33 16.51 -18.89
N ASP A 137 -16.93 16.28 -20.15
CA ASP A 137 -17.62 15.36 -21.06
C ASP A 137 -17.35 13.89 -20.74
N GLY A 138 -16.30 13.63 -19.97
CA GLY A 138 -15.95 12.30 -19.49
C GLY A 138 -14.76 12.28 -18.55
N VAL A 139 -14.61 11.18 -17.83
CA VAL A 139 -13.54 10.98 -16.84
C VAL A 139 -12.77 9.68 -17.11
N VAL A 140 -11.45 9.76 -17.05
CA VAL A 140 -10.55 8.61 -17.00
C VAL A 140 -10.05 8.42 -15.57
N LEU A 141 -10.40 7.29 -14.96
CA LEU A 141 -9.86 6.91 -13.66
C LEU A 141 -8.45 6.34 -13.86
N VAL A 142 -7.49 6.68 -13.01
CA VAL A 142 -6.15 6.09 -13.02
C VAL A 142 -5.82 5.70 -11.59
N GLY A 143 -5.47 4.43 -11.35
CA GLY A 143 -5.27 3.96 -10.00
C GLY A 143 -4.50 2.66 -9.90
N ARG A 144 -3.69 2.56 -8.83
CA ARG A 144 -3.01 1.32 -8.46
C ARG A 144 -3.97 0.40 -7.72
N ILE A 145 -4.11 -0.82 -8.26
CA ILE A 145 -4.87 -1.91 -7.67
C ILE A 145 -3.93 -2.70 -6.77
N LYS A 146 -4.18 -2.69 -5.45
CA LYS A 146 -3.35 -3.39 -4.47
C LYS A 146 -4.09 -3.73 -3.19
N LEU A 147 -3.54 -4.70 -2.47
CA LEU A 147 -3.95 -5.03 -1.11
C LEU A 147 -3.81 -3.82 -0.18
N HIS A 148 -4.85 -3.55 0.61
CA HIS A 148 -4.85 -2.57 1.68
C HIS A 148 -4.22 -3.16 2.95
N THR A 149 -3.63 -2.29 3.76
CA THR A 149 -3.00 -2.61 5.06
C THR A 149 -3.94 -2.46 6.25
N ASP A 150 -5.18 -2.01 6.03
CA ASP A 150 -6.10 -1.60 7.11
C ASP A 150 -7.43 -2.34 7.06
N PHE A 151 -7.70 -3.07 5.98
CA PHE A 151 -8.88 -3.91 5.88
C PHE A 151 -8.67 -4.95 4.78
N LYS A 152 -9.50 -5.98 4.83
CA LYS A 152 -9.71 -6.93 3.73
C LYS A 152 -11.14 -6.83 3.26
N SER A 153 -11.33 -6.60 1.97
CA SER A 153 -12.67 -6.47 1.41
C SER A 153 -13.27 -7.84 1.13
N PRO A 154 -14.48 -8.16 1.65
CA PRO A 154 -15.15 -9.43 1.34
C PRO A 154 -15.54 -9.54 -0.14
N VAL A 155 -15.67 -8.40 -0.83
CA VAL A 155 -16.01 -8.32 -2.26
C VAL A 155 -14.79 -8.06 -3.15
N GLY A 156 -13.55 -8.19 -2.63
CA GLY A 156 -12.34 -8.00 -3.44
C GLY A 156 -12.12 -6.60 -4.04
N LEU A 157 -12.58 -5.54 -3.36
CA LEU A 157 -12.37 -4.14 -3.75
C LEU A 157 -11.66 -3.40 -2.61
N GLU A 158 -10.39 -3.05 -2.82
CA GLU A 158 -9.53 -2.47 -1.78
C GLU A 158 -8.95 -1.12 -2.23
N SER A 159 -7.67 -1.09 -2.62
CA SER A 159 -7.13 0.04 -3.38
C SER A 159 -7.31 -0.23 -4.86
N GLY A 160 -7.66 0.78 -5.64
CA GLY A 160 -7.91 0.62 -7.07
C GLY A 160 -8.75 1.76 -7.66
N LEU A 161 -9.39 1.48 -8.79
CA LEU A 161 -10.24 2.39 -9.55
C LEU A 161 -11.55 2.65 -8.82
N VAL A 162 -12.15 1.65 -8.18
CA VAL A 162 -13.39 1.84 -7.41
C VAL A 162 -13.16 2.80 -6.23
N LYS A 163 -12.03 2.66 -5.53
CA LYS A 163 -11.64 3.61 -4.48
C LYS A 163 -11.32 5.00 -5.04
N MET A 164 -10.70 5.07 -6.22
CA MET A 164 -10.47 6.34 -6.92
C MET A 164 -11.80 7.04 -7.27
N ALA A 165 -12.79 6.28 -7.72
CA ALA A 165 -14.13 6.78 -8.00
C ALA A 165 -14.85 7.26 -6.73
N ALA A 166 -14.76 6.49 -5.64
CA ALA A 166 -15.45 6.81 -4.39
C ALA A 166 -14.77 7.97 -3.62
N ILE A 167 -13.51 7.80 -3.24
CA ILE A 167 -12.79 8.72 -2.35
C ILE A 167 -12.01 9.77 -3.14
N GLY A 168 -11.39 9.37 -4.26
CA GLY A 168 -10.57 10.26 -5.07
C GLY A 168 -11.41 11.39 -5.66
N LEU A 169 -12.39 11.03 -6.48
CA LEU A 169 -13.34 11.98 -7.06
C LEU A 169 -14.25 12.62 -6.02
N GLY A 170 -14.61 11.92 -4.94
CA GLY A 170 -15.41 12.50 -3.86
C GLY A 170 -14.67 13.52 -2.98
N LYS A 171 -13.37 13.73 -3.21
CA LYS A 171 -12.50 14.69 -2.50
C LYS A 171 -12.54 14.50 -0.98
N HIS A 172 -12.15 15.54 -0.24
CA HIS A 172 -12.18 15.55 1.21
C HIS A 172 -13.59 15.26 1.78
N ARG A 173 -14.64 15.73 1.10
CA ARG A 173 -16.03 15.58 1.56
C ARG A 173 -16.47 14.12 1.64
N GLN A 174 -16.31 13.34 0.57
CA GLN A 174 -16.66 11.91 0.59
C GLN A 174 -15.72 11.12 1.50
N ALA A 175 -14.43 11.48 1.52
CA ALA A 175 -13.46 10.86 2.42
C ALA A 175 -13.92 10.96 3.89
N LEU A 176 -14.23 12.18 4.37
CA LEU A 176 -14.74 12.38 5.73
C LEU A 176 -16.01 11.58 6.01
N LEU A 177 -16.95 11.56 5.08
CA LEU A 177 -18.22 10.84 5.25
C LEU A 177 -18.02 9.32 5.33
N LEU A 178 -17.13 8.75 4.51
CA LEU A 178 -16.83 7.32 4.62
C LEU A 178 -16.06 7.01 5.91
N HIS A 179 -15.07 7.84 6.25
CA HIS A 179 -14.27 7.64 7.45
C HIS A 179 -15.07 7.80 8.76
N SER A 180 -16.17 8.57 8.78
CA SER A 180 -17.04 8.69 9.97
C SER A 180 -17.73 7.38 10.36
N TYR A 181 -17.75 6.38 9.48
CA TYR A 181 -18.26 5.02 9.75
C TYR A 181 -17.13 4.02 10.08
N GLY A 182 -15.90 4.50 10.28
CA GLY A 182 -14.74 3.65 10.58
C GLY A 182 -14.44 2.63 9.48
N VAL A 183 -14.03 1.42 9.87
CA VAL A 183 -13.71 0.32 8.93
C VAL A 183 -14.90 -0.04 8.05
N HIS A 184 -16.12 -0.02 8.60
CA HIS A 184 -17.33 -0.35 7.85
C HIS A 184 -17.53 0.60 6.66
N GLY A 185 -17.26 1.90 6.86
CA GLY A 185 -17.32 2.89 5.79
C GLY A 185 -16.35 2.59 4.65
N ILE A 186 -15.07 2.37 4.95
CA ILE A 186 -14.03 2.15 3.92
C ILE A 186 -14.06 0.75 3.30
N ARG A 187 -14.54 -0.27 4.02
CA ARG A 187 -14.59 -1.66 3.54
C ARG A 187 -15.88 -1.98 2.80
N ASP A 188 -17.02 -1.58 3.37
CA ASP A 188 -18.33 -2.06 2.93
C ASP A 188 -19.11 -0.97 2.17
N ILE A 189 -19.04 0.30 2.60
CA ILE A 189 -19.79 1.40 1.97
C ILE A 189 -19.04 2.01 0.77
N MET A 190 -17.71 2.12 0.85
CA MET A 190 -16.87 2.68 -0.23
C MET A 190 -17.10 2.00 -1.58
N PRO A 191 -17.18 0.65 -1.68
CA PRO A 191 -17.55 -0.01 -2.93
C PRO A 191 -18.88 0.45 -3.51
N GLU A 192 -19.90 0.68 -2.68
CA GLU A 192 -21.22 1.14 -3.14
C GLU A 192 -21.17 2.58 -3.65
N VAL A 193 -20.44 3.46 -2.98
CA VAL A 193 -20.19 4.83 -3.47
C VAL A 193 -19.48 4.79 -4.83
N GLY A 194 -18.44 3.96 -4.96
CA GLY A 194 -17.69 3.83 -6.22
C GLY A 194 -18.56 3.31 -7.36
N LYS A 195 -19.45 2.35 -7.10
CA LYS A 195 -20.43 1.84 -8.08
C LYS A 195 -21.40 2.92 -8.54
N VAL A 196 -21.89 3.78 -7.65
CA VAL A 196 -22.75 4.92 -8.03
C VAL A 196 -22.01 5.89 -8.95
N VAL A 197 -20.74 6.20 -8.63
CA VAL A 197 -19.93 7.09 -9.48
C VAL A 197 -19.67 6.47 -10.85
N ILE A 198 -19.27 5.20 -10.91
CA ILE A 198 -19.02 4.49 -12.17
C ILE A 198 -20.30 4.37 -13.01
N GLY A 199 -21.44 4.07 -12.37
CA GLY A 199 -22.75 3.93 -13.02
C GLY A 199 -23.41 5.25 -13.44
N SER A 200 -22.79 6.40 -13.16
CA SER A 200 -23.35 7.72 -13.50
C SER A 200 -23.31 8.08 -14.99
N GLY A 201 -22.62 7.28 -15.80
CA GLY A 201 -22.36 7.57 -17.22
C GLY A 201 -21.26 8.63 -17.45
N ARG A 202 -20.59 9.11 -16.38
CA ARG A 202 -19.50 10.09 -16.47
C ARG A 202 -18.12 9.47 -16.69
N ILE A 203 -17.93 8.20 -16.31
CA ILE A 203 -16.66 7.51 -16.45
C ILE A 203 -16.57 6.95 -17.88
N LEU A 204 -15.53 7.32 -18.63
CA LEU A 204 -15.27 6.78 -19.97
C LEU A 204 -14.60 5.42 -19.88
N PHE A 205 -13.57 5.30 -19.05
CA PHE A 205 -12.85 4.07 -18.74
C PHE A 205 -11.93 4.30 -17.53
N GLY A 206 -11.35 3.23 -17.00
CA GLY A 206 -10.28 3.28 -16.00
C GLY A 206 -8.97 2.72 -16.52
N VAL A 207 -7.84 3.19 -15.99
CA VAL A 207 -6.49 2.69 -16.23
C VAL A 207 -5.99 2.07 -14.93
N GLY A 208 -6.15 0.75 -14.83
CA GLY A 208 -5.73 -0.04 -13.68
C GLY A 208 -4.25 -0.38 -13.76
N VAL A 209 -3.52 -0.13 -12.68
CA VAL A 209 -2.08 -0.41 -12.56
C VAL A 209 -1.85 -1.44 -11.47
N VAL A 210 -1.11 -2.51 -11.76
CA VAL A 210 -0.63 -3.48 -10.75
C VAL A 210 0.90 -3.43 -10.74
N GLU A 211 1.49 -3.36 -9.55
CA GLU A 211 2.93 -3.41 -9.36
C GLU A 211 3.39 -4.79 -8.91
N ASN A 212 4.65 -5.12 -9.20
CA ASN A 212 5.29 -6.32 -8.72
C ASN A 212 5.99 -6.11 -7.36
N ALA A 213 6.63 -7.18 -6.85
CA ALA A 213 7.42 -7.19 -5.62
C ALA A 213 8.56 -6.15 -5.56
N SER A 214 9.05 -5.67 -6.71
CA SER A 214 10.14 -4.69 -6.82
C SER A 214 9.61 -3.27 -7.06
N GLU A 215 8.34 -3.02 -6.76
CA GLU A 215 7.67 -1.74 -6.98
C GLU A 215 7.80 -1.26 -8.44
N GLN A 216 7.73 -2.17 -9.41
CA GLN A 216 7.69 -1.84 -10.84
C GLN A 216 6.31 -2.17 -11.43
N THR A 217 5.89 -1.43 -12.47
CA THR A 217 4.63 -1.67 -13.17
C THR A 217 4.64 -3.05 -13.82
N ALA A 218 3.80 -3.97 -13.32
CA ALA A 218 3.67 -5.33 -13.80
C ALA A 218 2.54 -5.50 -14.82
N LEU A 219 1.40 -4.86 -14.56
CA LEU A 219 0.23 -4.87 -15.44
C LEU A 219 -0.31 -3.44 -15.56
N LEU A 220 -0.76 -3.09 -16.76
CA LEU A 220 -1.42 -1.83 -17.06
C LEU A 220 -2.58 -2.13 -18.02
N GLU A 221 -3.80 -1.81 -17.60
CA GLU A 221 -5.00 -2.12 -18.38
C GLU A 221 -5.95 -0.93 -18.46
N ALA A 222 -6.41 -0.62 -19.67
CA ALA A 222 -7.59 0.22 -19.87
C ALA A 222 -8.85 -0.66 -19.79
N ILE A 223 -9.82 -0.25 -18.98
CA ILE A 223 -10.97 -1.06 -18.57
C ILE A 223 -12.25 -0.25 -18.75
N GLU A 224 -13.21 -0.80 -19.49
CA GLU A 224 -14.53 -0.19 -19.68
C GLU A 224 -15.29 -0.06 -18.35
N PRO A 225 -16.12 0.98 -18.15
CA PRO A 225 -16.86 1.24 -16.92
C PRO A 225 -17.66 0.03 -16.42
N GLU A 226 -18.32 -0.67 -17.33
CA GLU A 226 -19.17 -1.83 -17.03
C GLU A 226 -18.35 -3.03 -16.52
N ARG A 227 -17.05 -3.06 -16.80
CA ARG A 227 -16.10 -4.10 -16.39
C ARG A 227 -15.24 -3.73 -15.20
N ILE A 228 -15.15 -2.45 -14.79
CA ILE A 228 -14.23 -1.98 -13.74
C ILE A 228 -14.33 -2.82 -12.47
N VAL A 229 -15.55 -3.02 -11.95
CA VAL A 229 -15.74 -3.75 -10.68
C VAL A 229 -15.22 -5.18 -10.75
N ALA A 230 -15.65 -5.94 -11.76
CA ALA A 230 -15.25 -7.34 -11.90
C ALA A 230 -13.76 -7.46 -12.26
N ARG A 231 -13.23 -6.58 -13.12
CA ARG A 231 -11.83 -6.64 -13.52
C ARG A 231 -10.88 -6.21 -12.40
N GLU A 232 -11.26 -5.22 -11.59
CA GLU A 232 -10.48 -4.84 -10.42
C GLU A 232 -10.36 -5.98 -9.40
N GLN A 233 -11.42 -6.75 -9.19
CA GLN A 233 -11.36 -7.95 -8.33
C GLN A 233 -10.38 -9.00 -8.86
N GLU A 234 -10.35 -9.22 -10.17
CA GLU A 234 -9.41 -10.14 -10.83
C GLU A 234 -7.97 -9.61 -10.72
N LEU A 235 -7.76 -8.32 -10.97
CA LEU A 235 -6.44 -7.67 -10.88
C LEU A 235 -5.92 -7.59 -9.43
N LEU A 236 -6.80 -7.47 -8.43
CA LEU A 236 -6.41 -7.53 -7.02
C LEU A 236 -5.85 -8.91 -6.66
N LYS A 237 -6.43 -9.99 -7.20
CA LYS A 237 -5.89 -11.35 -7.04
C LYS A 237 -4.50 -11.46 -7.68
N ARG A 238 -4.32 -10.93 -8.88
CA ARG A 238 -3.01 -10.85 -9.56
C ARG A 238 -2.00 -10.03 -8.74
N SER A 239 -2.42 -8.90 -8.17
CA SER A 239 -1.58 -8.11 -7.27
C SER A 239 -1.15 -8.90 -6.04
N ALA A 240 -2.05 -9.72 -5.47
CA ALA A 240 -1.75 -10.58 -4.32
C ALA A 240 -0.79 -11.75 -4.65
N GLU A 241 -0.72 -12.18 -5.93
CA GLU A 241 0.28 -13.14 -6.42
C GLU A 241 1.68 -12.53 -6.44
N PHE A 242 1.80 -11.24 -6.82
CA PHE A 242 3.08 -10.53 -6.84
C PHE A 242 3.51 -9.94 -5.50
N TYR A 243 2.62 -9.93 -4.50
CA TYR A 243 2.92 -9.35 -3.20
C TYR A 243 4.04 -10.14 -2.51
N PRO A 244 5.12 -9.48 -2.05
CA PRO A 244 6.17 -10.14 -1.26
C PRO A 244 5.57 -10.84 -0.04
N LYS A 245 6.12 -11.99 0.36
CA LYS A 245 5.65 -12.76 1.52
C LYS A 245 6.84 -13.41 2.21
N LEU A 246 6.73 -13.59 3.52
CA LEU A 246 7.61 -14.50 4.24
C LEU A 246 7.45 -15.91 3.66
N PRO A 247 8.52 -16.72 3.58
CA PRO A 247 8.50 -18.03 2.93
C PRO A 247 7.88 -19.12 3.83
N VAL A 248 7.34 -18.75 5.00
CA VAL A 248 6.64 -19.63 5.94
C VAL A 248 5.37 -18.95 6.45
N SER A 249 4.36 -19.76 6.79
CA SER A 249 3.12 -19.27 7.40
C SER A 249 3.19 -19.19 8.92
N ASP A 250 4.14 -19.87 9.56
CA ASP A 250 4.23 -20.01 11.01
C ASP A 250 5.63 -19.67 11.49
N LEU A 251 5.71 -18.73 12.44
CA LEU A 251 6.97 -18.22 12.97
C LEU A 251 6.88 -17.96 14.46
N ASP A 252 7.94 -18.29 15.20
CA ASP A 252 8.03 -18.00 16.62
C ASP A 252 8.45 -16.53 16.83
N VAL A 253 9.50 -16.08 16.13
CA VAL A 253 10.02 -14.72 16.26
C VAL A 253 10.34 -14.13 14.89
N LEU A 254 9.72 -12.99 14.57
CA LEU A 254 10.15 -12.10 13.49
C LEU A 254 10.95 -10.93 14.08
N ILE A 255 12.21 -10.83 13.70
CA ILE A 255 13.06 -9.67 14.02
C ILE A 255 13.01 -8.71 12.83
N VAL A 256 12.60 -7.47 13.09
CA VAL A 256 12.58 -6.40 12.09
C VAL A 256 13.57 -5.33 12.52
N ASP A 257 14.67 -5.22 11.79
CA ASP A 257 15.76 -4.29 12.13
C ASP A 257 15.25 -2.84 12.17
N GLN A 258 14.42 -2.46 11.21
CA GLN A 258 13.89 -1.11 11.13
C GLN A 258 12.42 -1.08 10.67
N ILE A 259 11.60 -0.34 11.42
CA ILE A 259 10.24 0.01 11.02
C ILE A 259 10.21 1.46 10.50
N GLY A 260 9.20 1.79 9.68
CA GLY A 260 9.06 3.17 9.22
C GLY A 260 7.99 3.37 8.17
N LYS A 261 7.42 4.58 8.12
CA LYS A 261 6.36 4.94 7.17
C LYS A 261 6.83 4.94 5.71
N ASN A 262 8.13 5.10 5.50
CA ASN A 262 8.80 4.94 4.22
C ASN A 262 8.82 3.47 3.74
N TYR A 263 8.80 2.48 4.64
CA TYR A 263 8.75 1.06 4.25
C TYR A 263 7.32 0.53 4.09
N SER A 264 6.41 0.96 4.96
CA SER A 264 4.98 0.70 4.80
C SER A 264 4.21 1.84 5.42
N GLY A 265 3.07 2.23 4.85
CA GLY A 265 2.27 3.34 5.38
C GLY A 265 1.87 3.16 6.85
N THR A 266 1.86 1.90 7.32
CA THR A 266 1.60 1.48 8.69
C THR A 266 2.85 1.26 9.55
N GLY A 267 4.06 1.63 9.10
CA GLY A 267 5.35 1.39 9.76
C GLY A 267 5.86 -0.05 9.61
N LEU A 268 4.98 -1.01 9.88
CA LEU A 268 5.12 -2.44 9.58
C LEU A 268 3.99 -2.85 8.64
N ASP A 269 4.31 -3.58 7.58
CA ASP A 269 3.28 -4.03 6.64
C ASP A 269 2.42 -5.14 7.24
N THR A 270 1.13 -4.85 7.43
CA THR A 270 0.17 -5.74 8.11
C THR A 270 -0.11 -7.02 7.33
N ASN A 271 0.12 -7.05 6.02
CA ASN A 271 -0.01 -8.25 5.20
C ASN A 271 1.19 -9.18 5.38
N ILE A 272 2.38 -8.63 5.59
CA ILE A 272 3.62 -9.39 5.81
C ILE A 272 3.64 -10.02 7.20
N ILE A 273 3.21 -9.26 8.22
CA ILE A 273 3.23 -9.75 9.60
C ILE A 273 1.94 -10.47 10.02
N GLY A 274 0.91 -10.48 9.18
CA GLY A 274 -0.38 -11.10 9.46
C GLY A 274 -1.12 -10.47 10.65
N ARG A 275 -1.03 -9.15 10.81
CA ARG A 275 -1.56 -8.44 11.99
C ARG A 275 -2.03 -7.02 11.65
N MET A 276 -3.28 -6.70 11.95
CA MET A 276 -3.91 -5.39 11.69
C MET A 276 -4.04 -4.53 12.96
N ARG A 277 -4.37 -5.11 14.13
CA ARG A 277 -4.67 -4.41 15.40
C ARG A 277 -5.65 -3.25 15.25
N ILE A 278 -6.81 -3.55 14.68
CA ILE A 278 -7.91 -2.61 14.52
C ILE A 278 -9.11 -3.10 15.34
N GLN A 279 -9.61 -2.22 16.22
CA GLN A 279 -10.72 -2.55 17.12
C GLN A 279 -11.94 -3.04 16.33
N GLY A 280 -12.50 -4.18 16.75
CA GLY A 280 -13.68 -4.78 16.11
C GLY A 280 -13.43 -5.49 14.78
N THR A 281 -12.17 -5.59 14.34
CA THR A 281 -11.79 -6.30 13.12
C THR A 281 -11.04 -7.59 13.46
N PRO A 282 -11.44 -8.76 12.94
CA PRO A 282 -10.69 -10.01 13.10
C PRO A 282 -9.28 -9.91 12.52
N GLU A 283 -8.31 -10.50 13.20
CA GLU A 283 -6.93 -10.63 12.69
C GLU A 283 -6.86 -11.66 11.54
N PRO A 284 -5.92 -11.51 10.59
CA PRO A 284 -5.67 -12.53 9.57
C PRO A 284 -5.30 -13.88 10.20
N GLU A 285 -5.74 -14.99 9.60
CA GLU A 285 -5.40 -16.34 10.07
C GLU A 285 -3.95 -16.75 9.73
N SER A 286 -3.31 -16.04 8.78
CA SER A 286 -1.97 -16.29 8.29
C SER A 286 -1.35 -15.00 7.71
N PRO A 287 -0.02 -14.79 7.81
CA PRO A 287 0.92 -15.61 8.59
C PRO A 287 0.70 -15.47 10.10
N ARG A 288 1.04 -16.51 10.85
CA ARG A 288 1.01 -16.55 12.32
C ARG A 288 2.42 -16.33 12.85
N ILE A 289 2.62 -15.15 13.42
CA ILE A 289 3.88 -14.78 14.06
C ILE A 289 3.61 -14.55 15.55
N LYS A 290 4.21 -15.38 16.42
CA LYS A 290 3.99 -15.29 17.87
C LYS A 290 4.53 -13.98 18.43
N TYR A 291 5.78 -13.64 18.11
CA TYR A 291 6.43 -12.42 18.56
C TYR A 291 7.06 -11.65 17.40
N VAL A 292 6.70 -10.37 17.28
CA VAL A 292 7.37 -9.42 16.39
C VAL A 292 8.24 -8.48 17.23
N ILE A 293 9.52 -8.39 16.89
CA ILE A 293 10.48 -7.46 17.50
C ILE A 293 10.75 -6.32 16.53
N ALA A 294 10.53 -5.08 16.97
CA ALA A 294 10.90 -3.87 16.23
C ALA A 294 12.15 -3.23 16.86
N CYS A 295 13.28 -3.34 16.16
CA CYS A 295 14.61 -3.03 16.70
C CYS A 295 15.00 -1.55 16.60
N ASP A 296 14.53 -0.84 15.58
CA ASP A 296 14.83 0.58 15.36
C ASP A 296 13.75 1.29 14.52
N LEU A 297 13.79 2.62 14.50
CA LEU A 297 12.95 3.49 13.66
C LEU A 297 13.79 4.12 12.54
N SER A 298 13.26 4.09 11.32
CA SER A 298 13.87 4.76 10.16
C SER A 298 13.97 6.27 10.35
N HIS A 299 15.10 6.83 9.94
CA HIS A 299 15.35 8.27 9.98
C HIS A 299 14.37 9.03 9.07
N GLU A 300 14.08 8.47 7.88
CA GLU A 300 13.13 8.97 6.89
C GLU A 300 11.68 9.00 7.39
N SER A 301 11.38 8.31 8.49
CA SER A 301 10.09 8.42 9.15
C SER A 301 9.93 9.68 10.00
N HIS A 302 11.00 10.48 10.16
CA HIS A 302 11.01 11.74 10.91
C HIS A 302 10.38 11.62 12.31
N GLY A 303 10.69 10.52 13.01
CA GLY A 303 10.16 10.22 14.34
C GLY A 303 8.73 9.67 14.38
N ASN A 304 8.07 9.50 13.24
CA ASN A 304 6.74 8.89 13.17
C ASN A 304 6.82 7.37 13.34
N ALA A 305 6.48 6.89 14.54
CA ALA A 305 6.50 5.46 14.88
C ALA A 305 5.11 4.81 14.78
N LEU A 306 4.24 5.32 13.90
CA LEU A 306 2.97 4.66 13.61
C LEU A 306 3.23 3.21 13.20
N GLY A 307 2.58 2.27 13.90
CA GLY A 307 2.80 0.83 13.69
C GLY A 307 3.70 0.16 14.70
N ILE A 308 4.37 0.91 15.59
CA ILE A 308 5.13 0.31 16.70
C ILE A 308 4.25 -0.62 17.53
N GLY A 309 2.99 -0.25 17.70
CA GLY A 309 1.99 -1.06 18.36
C GLY A 309 1.50 -2.24 17.55
N LEU A 310 2.14 -2.62 16.44
CA LEU A 310 2.00 -3.93 15.79
C LEU A 310 3.05 -4.94 16.28
N ALA A 311 4.13 -4.48 16.89
CA ALA A 311 5.15 -5.32 17.52
C ALA A 311 4.73 -5.78 18.92
N ASP A 312 5.43 -6.78 19.45
CA ASP A 312 5.25 -7.31 20.80
C ASP A 312 6.38 -6.85 21.73
N LEU A 313 7.56 -6.61 21.16
CA LEU A 313 8.78 -6.20 21.85
C LEU A 313 9.49 -5.12 21.03
N THR A 314 10.15 -4.19 21.71
CA THR A 314 10.97 -3.15 21.07
C THR A 314 12.19 -2.81 21.92
N THR A 315 13.00 -1.86 21.46
CA THR A 315 14.24 -1.44 22.10
C THR A 315 14.19 0.02 22.55
N VAL A 316 15.07 0.38 23.49
CA VAL A 316 15.32 1.78 23.87
C VAL A 316 15.75 2.61 22.65
N ARG A 317 16.54 2.02 21.74
CA ARG A 317 16.98 2.67 20.50
C ARG A 317 15.81 3.14 19.64
N LEU A 318 14.78 2.32 19.44
CA LEU A 318 13.59 2.71 18.70
C LEU A 318 12.79 3.78 19.45
N THR A 319 12.47 3.52 20.73
CA THR A 319 11.56 4.39 21.49
C THR A 319 12.10 5.79 21.75
N SER A 320 13.42 5.94 21.85
CA SER A 320 14.09 7.23 21.98
C SER A 320 13.93 8.14 20.75
N LYS A 321 13.59 7.59 19.57
CA LYS A 321 13.42 8.32 18.31
C LYS A 321 11.97 8.77 18.06
N ILE A 322 11.02 8.39 18.91
CA ILE A 322 9.60 8.65 18.67
C ILE A 322 9.27 10.13 18.89
N ASP A 323 8.82 10.81 17.84
CA ASP A 323 8.07 12.06 17.97
C ASP A 323 6.60 11.69 18.27
N ARG A 324 6.20 11.91 19.53
CA ARG A 324 4.86 11.59 20.02
C ARG A 324 3.79 12.44 19.36
N ARG A 325 4.07 13.69 19.01
CA ARG A 325 3.09 14.59 18.39
C ARG A 325 2.75 14.08 16.99
N ILE A 326 3.77 13.82 16.19
CA ILE A 326 3.61 13.31 14.81
C ILE A 326 2.95 11.93 14.82
N THR A 327 3.39 11.03 15.72
CA THR A 327 2.83 9.69 15.84
C THR A 327 1.36 9.74 16.26
N ASN A 328 1.02 10.53 17.30
CA ASN A 328 -0.34 10.65 17.82
C ASN A 328 -1.30 11.24 16.78
N GLU A 329 -0.89 12.30 16.08
CA GLU A 329 -1.71 12.91 15.03
C GLU A 329 -2.13 11.87 13.99
N ASN A 330 -1.19 11.05 13.51
CA ASN A 330 -1.49 10.02 12.51
C ASN A 330 -2.43 8.91 13.03
N VAL A 331 -2.23 8.41 14.26
CA VAL A 331 -3.09 7.34 14.80
C VAL A 331 -4.47 7.86 15.21
N ILE A 332 -4.58 9.11 15.66
CA ILE A 332 -5.87 9.75 15.98
C ILE A 332 -6.66 9.96 14.68
N THR A 333 -6.03 10.50 13.63
CA THR A 333 -6.67 10.70 12.33
C THR A 333 -7.15 9.39 11.70
N SER A 334 -6.37 8.31 11.82
CA SER A 334 -6.77 6.98 11.32
C SER A 334 -7.73 6.23 12.24
N SER A 335 -7.92 6.69 13.49
CA SER A 335 -8.67 6.02 14.57
C SER A 335 -8.11 4.66 15.03
N PHE A 336 -6.91 4.27 14.58
CA PHE A 336 -6.28 2.98 14.91
C PHE A 336 -5.29 3.12 16.08
N LEU A 337 -5.82 3.53 17.24
CA LEU A 337 -5.02 3.92 18.41
C LEU A 337 -4.05 2.84 18.91
N GLN A 338 -4.43 1.56 18.80
CA GLN A 338 -3.57 0.44 19.21
C GLN A 338 -2.21 0.43 18.50
N ARG A 339 -2.11 1.00 17.30
CA ARG A 339 -0.86 1.03 16.52
C ARG A 339 0.18 2.03 17.04
N ALA A 340 -0.17 2.88 18.00
CA ALA A 340 0.77 3.73 18.75
C ALA A 340 1.11 3.18 20.15
N SER A 341 0.50 2.06 20.57
CA SER A 341 0.81 1.44 21.86
C SER A 341 2.27 0.99 21.86
N VAL A 342 3.09 1.58 22.73
CA VAL A 342 4.50 1.20 22.86
C VAL A 342 4.57 -0.19 23.53
N PRO A 343 5.15 -1.21 22.87
CA PRO A 343 5.29 -2.54 23.45
C PRO A 343 6.36 -2.57 24.54
N ILE A 344 6.59 -3.74 25.15
CA ILE A 344 7.65 -3.89 26.16
C ILE A 344 8.97 -3.45 25.54
N THR A 345 9.61 -2.48 26.19
CA THR A 345 10.86 -1.86 25.74
C THR A 345 12.03 -2.47 26.51
N LEU A 346 12.98 -3.06 25.79
CA LEU A 346 14.17 -3.69 26.33
C LEU A 346 15.42 -2.88 25.95
N ASP A 347 16.53 -3.11 26.65
CA ASP A 347 17.74 -2.29 26.48
C ASP A 347 18.32 -2.37 25.06
N ASN A 348 18.28 -3.55 24.42
CA ASN A 348 18.86 -3.80 23.11
C ASN A 348 18.23 -5.03 22.40
N ASP A 349 18.69 -5.34 21.20
CA ASP A 349 18.17 -6.44 20.37
C ASP A 349 18.34 -7.81 21.04
N ARG A 350 19.47 -8.02 21.75
CA ARG A 350 19.75 -9.26 22.48
C ARG A 350 18.72 -9.51 23.57
N GLU A 351 18.43 -8.51 24.40
CA GLU A 351 17.45 -8.66 25.50
C GLU A 351 16.02 -8.81 24.96
N ALA A 352 15.68 -8.13 23.87
CA ALA A 352 14.38 -8.32 23.20
C ALA A 352 14.23 -9.76 22.65
N LEU A 353 15.23 -10.29 21.94
CA LEU A 353 15.21 -11.67 21.45
C LEU A 353 15.18 -12.68 22.59
N SER A 354 15.95 -12.44 23.65
CA SER A 354 15.97 -13.27 24.85
C SER A 354 14.60 -13.37 25.51
N ALA A 355 13.89 -12.24 25.62
CA ALA A 355 12.53 -12.19 26.14
C ALA A 355 11.54 -12.97 25.24
N ALA A 356 11.62 -12.80 23.92
CA ALA A 356 10.76 -13.51 22.97
C ALA A 356 10.93 -15.03 23.05
N LEU A 357 12.18 -15.51 23.06
CA LEU A 357 12.48 -16.94 23.14
C LEU A 357 12.05 -17.54 24.48
N ARG A 358 12.28 -16.83 25.59
CA ARG A 358 11.84 -17.26 26.92
C ARG A 358 10.31 -17.35 27.02
N ALA A 359 9.59 -16.47 26.34
CA ALA A 359 8.12 -16.48 26.30
C ALA A 359 7.56 -17.57 25.36
N ASN A 360 8.36 -18.11 24.44
CA ASN A 360 7.95 -19.12 23.48
C ASN A 360 7.86 -20.53 24.10
N TRP A 361 6.73 -20.82 24.74
CA TRP A 361 6.52 -22.07 25.45
C TRP A 361 6.73 -23.33 24.59
N ASN A 362 7.27 -24.38 25.21
CA ASN A 362 7.47 -25.72 24.63
C ASN A 362 8.38 -25.77 23.39
N VAL A 363 9.26 -24.78 23.20
CA VAL A 363 10.26 -24.77 22.13
C VAL A 363 11.63 -24.50 22.75
N ALA A 364 12.61 -25.36 22.46
CA ALA A 364 14.00 -25.09 22.83
C ALA A 364 14.51 -23.86 22.06
N GLU A 365 15.24 -22.96 22.73
CA GLU A 365 15.65 -21.65 22.18
C GLU A 365 16.40 -21.80 20.84
N GLU A 366 17.27 -22.81 20.72
CA GLU A 366 18.08 -23.11 19.54
C GLU A 366 17.27 -23.71 18.39
N ARG A 367 16.05 -24.17 18.67
CA ARG A 367 15.11 -24.77 17.70
C ARG A 367 13.97 -23.82 17.34
N ALA A 368 13.99 -22.59 17.84
CA ALA A 368 12.98 -21.60 17.52
C ALA A 368 12.97 -21.27 16.01
N ARG A 369 11.76 -21.05 15.49
CA ARG A 369 11.53 -20.61 14.11
C ARG A 369 11.72 -19.10 14.07
N VAL A 370 12.91 -18.66 13.65
CA VAL A 370 13.30 -17.24 13.67
C VAL A 370 13.61 -16.78 12.26
N ILE A 371 13.06 -15.62 11.90
CA ILE A 371 13.45 -14.87 10.70
C ILE A 371 13.86 -13.48 11.14
N ARG A 372 14.96 -12.97 10.58
CA ARG A 372 15.37 -11.57 10.67
C ARG A 372 15.30 -10.94 9.28
N ILE A 373 14.63 -9.80 9.20
CA ILE A 373 14.50 -8.99 7.99
C ILE A 373 14.96 -7.56 8.28
N PHE A 374 15.42 -6.86 7.25
CA PHE A 374 15.75 -5.44 7.40
C PHE A 374 14.48 -4.61 7.68
N SER A 375 13.42 -4.83 6.90
CA SER A 375 12.10 -4.23 7.09
C SER A 375 11.04 -5.06 6.37
N THR A 376 9.75 -4.79 6.59
CA THR A 376 8.65 -5.47 5.88
C THR A 376 8.57 -5.16 4.38
N LEU A 377 9.33 -4.18 3.88
CA LEU A 377 9.48 -3.93 2.44
C LEU A 377 10.59 -4.79 1.82
N HIS A 378 11.60 -5.14 2.61
CA HIS A 378 12.84 -5.76 2.13
C HIS A 378 12.87 -7.25 2.51
N LEU A 379 12.26 -8.08 1.67
CA LEU A 379 12.13 -9.53 1.89
C LEU A 379 12.96 -10.39 0.94
N GLU A 380 13.70 -9.78 0.00
CA GLU A 380 14.57 -10.53 -0.92
C GLU A 380 15.75 -11.16 -0.18
N HIS A 381 16.33 -10.50 0.82
CA HIS A 381 17.37 -11.07 1.66
C HIS A 381 16.86 -11.20 3.09
N MET A 382 17.13 -12.32 3.74
CA MET A 382 16.68 -12.62 5.11
C MET A 382 17.71 -13.50 5.80
N TYR A 383 17.79 -13.42 7.12
CA TYR A 383 18.43 -14.48 7.92
C TYR A 383 17.34 -15.39 8.47
N VAL A 384 17.51 -16.70 8.32
CA VAL A 384 16.54 -17.70 8.77
C VAL A 384 17.20 -18.74 9.67
N SER A 385 16.49 -19.22 10.68
CA SER A 385 17.00 -20.28 11.56
C SER A 385 17.09 -21.63 10.83
N GLU A 386 17.90 -22.55 11.37
CA GLU A 386 18.03 -23.92 10.83
C GLU A 386 16.69 -24.61 10.59
N VAL A 387 15.74 -24.47 11.51
CA VAL A 387 14.42 -25.08 11.42
C VAL A 387 13.58 -24.49 10.27
N VAL A 388 13.66 -23.17 10.07
CA VAL A 388 12.97 -22.50 8.95
C VAL A 388 13.61 -22.90 7.63
N TYR A 389 14.95 -22.90 7.54
CA TYR A 389 15.66 -23.24 6.31
C TYR A 389 15.35 -24.65 5.80
N GLU A 390 15.31 -25.65 6.69
CA GLU A 390 14.98 -27.03 6.31
C GLU A 390 13.60 -27.17 5.66
N GLU A 391 12.64 -26.32 6.03
CA GLU A 391 11.30 -26.27 5.44
C GLU A 391 11.30 -25.59 4.06
N ILE A 392 12.07 -24.51 3.91
CA ILE A 392 12.00 -23.64 2.72
C ILE A 392 13.06 -23.94 1.66
N ARG A 393 14.11 -24.70 1.96
CA ARG A 393 15.26 -24.91 1.05
C ARG A 393 14.90 -25.56 -0.30
N SER A 394 13.77 -26.26 -0.36
CA SER A 394 13.26 -26.85 -1.61
C SER A 394 12.26 -25.96 -2.35
N LEU A 395 11.87 -24.82 -1.78
CA LEU A 395 10.96 -23.89 -2.43
C LEU A 395 11.65 -23.20 -3.61
N PRO A 396 10.95 -23.02 -4.74
CA PRO A 396 11.49 -22.29 -5.87
C PRO A 396 11.79 -20.84 -5.45
N GLY A 397 12.94 -20.33 -5.90
CA GLY A 397 13.37 -18.96 -5.61
C GLY A 397 14.12 -18.78 -4.29
N ILE A 398 14.27 -19.81 -3.46
CA ILE A 398 15.11 -19.75 -2.25
C ILE A 398 16.53 -20.26 -2.58
N SER A 399 17.54 -19.48 -2.22
CA SER A 399 18.94 -19.92 -2.24
C SER A 399 19.70 -19.45 -1.00
N ALA A 400 20.54 -20.32 -0.42
CA ALA A 400 21.44 -19.92 0.65
C ALA A 400 22.56 -19.01 0.14
N GLU A 401 22.91 -18.02 0.96
CA GLU A 401 23.98 -17.06 0.72
C GLU A 401 24.96 -17.12 1.91
N GLY A 402 25.93 -18.03 1.85
CA GLY A 402 26.99 -18.16 2.85
C GLY A 402 26.81 -19.34 3.81
N GLU A 403 27.45 -19.24 4.97
CA GLU A 403 27.54 -20.31 5.97
C GLU A 403 26.60 -20.08 7.15
N TRP A 404 26.40 -21.13 7.96
CA TRP A 404 25.71 -21.03 9.23
C TRP A 404 26.47 -20.15 10.20
N VAL A 405 25.87 -19.03 10.58
CA VAL A 405 26.43 -18.09 11.56
C VAL A 405 25.67 -18.16 12.88
N PRO A 406 26.35 -18.21 14.03
CA PRO A 406 25.72 -17.93 15.30
C PRO A 406 25.16 -16.50 15.29
N LEU A 407 24.00 -16.29 15.91
CA LEU A 407 23.53 -14.94 16.23
C LEU A 407 24.58 -14.25 17.10
N SER A 408 25.12 -13.16 16.57
CA SER A 408 26.12 -12.32 17.24
C SER A 408 25.54 -10.93 17.51
N PHE A 409 26.10 -10.28 18.52
CA PHE A 409 25.70 -8.94 18.94
C PHE A 409 26.95 -8.09 19.12
N ASP A 410 26.82 -6.79 18.88
CA ASP A 410 27.87 -5.84 19.17
C ASP A 410 28.05 -5.63 20.70
N ARG A 411 28.94 -4.69 21.07
CA ARG A 411 29.23 -4.39 22.48
C ARG A 411 28.03 -3.79 23.23
N GLU A 412 27.08 -3.21 22.52
CA GLU A 412 25.85 -2.62 23.09
C GLU A 412 24.71 -3.64 23.14
N GLY A 413 24.93 -4.86 22.63
CA GLY A 413 23.94 -5.94 22.57
C GLY A 413 22.99 -5.82 21.39
N ASN A 414 23.34 -5.05 20.37
CA ASN A 414 22.55 -4.90 19.16
C ASN A 414 23.01 -5.87 18.06
N LEU A 415 22.10 -6.22 17.17
CA LEU A 415 22.43 -7.04 16.00
C LEU A 415 23.36 -6.26 15.05
N PRO A 416 24.33 -6.92 14.40
CA PRO A 416 25.17 -6.29 13.40
C PRO A 416 24.30 -5.80 12.22
N PRO A 417 24.69 -4.74 11.48
CA PRO A 417 23.97 -4.31 10.29
C PRO A 417 23.64 -5.46 9.33
N PHE A 418 22.49 -5.36 8.66
CA PHE A 418 21.86 -6.42 7.87
C PHE A 418 22.69 -6.96 6.69
#